data_AF-A0A2D4L3I1-F1
#
_entry.id   AF-A0A2D4L3I1-F1
#
_cell.length_a   1.000
_cell.length_b   1.000
_cell.length_c   1.000
_cell.angle_alpha   90.00
_cell.angle_beta   90.00
_cell.angle_gamma   90.00
#
_symmetry.space_group_name_H-M   'P 1'
#
loop_
_entity.id
_entity.type
_entity.pdbx_description
1 polymer ?
#
loop_
_entity_poly.entity_id
_entity_poly.type
_entity_poly.pdbx_seq_one_letter_code
_entity_poly.pdbx_strand_id
1 'polypeptide(L)'
;VLAISLILAIGSLFGYSRSPNNKPINAVIMAITGFFIGGPSNMISSAISADLGHQDAIKGNSEALATVTGIVDGTGSIGAAVGQYLVSLIQEKLGWMQVFYFFILMTSLT
;
A
#
# COMPACT_ATOMS: atom_id res chain seq x y z
N VAL A 1 2.02 -16.02 0.55
CA VAL A 1 0.93 -15.25 1.21
C VAL A 1 0.81 -13.85 0.60
N LEU A 2 1.91 -13.08 0.50
CA LEU A 2 1.98 -11.76 -0.17
C LEU A 2 1.27 -11.68 -1.53
N ALA A 3 1.65 -12.53 -2.49
CA ALA A 3 1.06 -12.51 -3.83
C ALA A 3 -0.46 -12.75 -3.83
N ILE A 4 -0.96 -13.67 -2.99
CA ILE A 4 -2.39 -13.96 -2.87
C ILE A 4 -3.12 -12.74 -2.29
N SER A 5 -2.55 -12.10 -1.25
CA SER A 5 -3.15 -10.90 -0.66
C SER A 5 -3.14 -9.70 -1.61
N LEU A 6 -2.12 -9.56 -2.47
CA LEU A 6 -2.07 -8.51 -3.50
C LEU A 6 -3.13 -8.74 -4.60
N ILE A 7 -3.32 -9.98 -5.04
CA ILE A 7 -4.39 -10.33 -5.99
C ILE A 7 -5.77 -10.01 -5.40
N LEU A 8 -5.99 -10.34 -4.12
CA LEU A 8 -7.23 -10.01 -3.41
C LEU A 8 -7.42 -8.50 -3.24
N ALA A 9 -6.34 -7.75 -2.99
CA ALA A 9 -6.37 -6.28 -2.94
C ALA A 9 -6.82 -5.68 -4.27
N ILE A 10 -6.25 -6.12 -5.39
CA ILE A 10 -6.65 -5.69 -6.74
C ILE A 10 -8.14 -6.00 -7.00
N GLY A 11 -8.58 -7.23 -6.66
CA GLY A 11 -9.99 -7.63 -6.78
C GLY A 11 -10.93 -6.73 -5.95
N SER A 12 -10.54 -6.40 -4.72
CA SER A 12 -11.32 -5.55 -3.83
C SER A 12 -11.43 -4.10 -4.34
N LEU A 13 -10.34 -3.53 -4.88
CA LEU A 13 -10.33 -2.20 -5.51
C LEU A 13 -11.23 -2.16 -6.75
N PHE A 14 -11.18 -3.20 -7.57
CA PHE A 14 -12.04 -3.31 -8.74
C PHE A 14 -13.52 -3.42 -8.36
N GLY A 15 -13.84 -4.16 -7.30
CA GLY A 15 -15.19 -4.21 -6.73
C GLY A 15 -15.65 -2.86 -6.20
N TYR A 16 -14.78 -2.16 -5.46
CA TYR A 16 -15.07 -0.85 -4.89
C TYR A 16 -15.29 0.23 -5.96
N SER A 17 -14.57 0.18 -7.08
CA SER A 17 -14.76 1.10 -8.22
C SER A 17 -16.18 1.07 -8.82
N ARG A 18 -16.95 0.00 -8.59
CA ARG A 18 -18.33 -0.20 -9.06
C ARG A 18 -19.37 -0.12 -7.94
N SER A 19 -18.97 0.38 -6.77
CA SER A 19 -19.84 0.46 -5.60
C SER A 19 -21.08 1.33 -5.88
N PRO A 20 -22.28 0.89 -5.48
CA PRO A 20 -23.49 1.71 -5.57
C PRO A 20 -23.46 2.87 -4.57
N ASN A 21 -24.24 3.93 -4.84
CA ASN A 21 -24.31 5.17 -4.03
C ASN A 21 -24.97 5.01 -2.63
N ASN A 22 -24.89 3.82 -2.04
CA ASN A 22 -25.41 3.51 -0.71
C ASN A 22 -24.28 3.57 0.31
N LYS A 23 -24.32 4.59 1.19
CA LYS A 23 -23.32 4.82 2.26
C LYS A 23 -22.95 3.58 3.09
N PRO A 24 -23.91 2.74 3.58
CA PRO A 24 -23.55 1.58 4.39
C PRO A 24 -22.84 0.49 3.57
N ILE A 25 -23.28 0.25 2.33
CA ILE A 25 -22.62 -0.71 1.43
C ILE A 25 -21.21 -0.22 1.10
N ASN A 26 -21.06 1.07 0.83
CA ASN A 26 -19.77 1.68 0.55
C ASN A 26 -18.81 1.53 1.75
N ALA A 27 -19.30 1.72 2.98
CA ALA A 27 -18.51 1.53 4.19
C ALA A 27 -18.02 0.08 4.36
N VAL A 28 -18.88 -0.90 4.09
CA VAL A 28 -18.50 -2.32 4.16
C VAL A 28 -17.43 -2.65 3.10
N ILE A 29 -17.61 -2.20 1.86
CA ILE A 29 -16.64 -2.47 0.79
C ILE A 29 -15.32 -1.71 1.07
N MET A 30 -15.35 -0.50 1.62
CA MET A 30 -14.15 0.21 2.08
C MET A 30 -13.41 -0.57 3.17
N ALA A 31 -14.11 -1.12 4.16
CA ALA A 31 -13.50 -1.92 5.22
C ALA A 31 -12.81 -3.18 4.66
N ILE A 32 -13.48 -3.88 3.74
CA ILE A 32 -12.92 -5.06 3.05
C ILE A 32 -11.67 -4.67 2.23
N THR A 33 -11.76 -3.58 1.47
CA THR A 33 -10.66 -3.09 0.64
C THR A 33 -9.46 -2.67 1.51
N GLY A 34 -9.71 -1.96 2.61
CA GLY A 34 -8.67 -1.57 3.57
C GLY A 34 -8.00 -2.76 4.24
N PHE A 35 -8.77 -3.81 4.60
CA PHE A 35 -8.21 -5.04 5.15
C PHE A 35 -7.25 -5.73 4.17
N PHE A 36 -7.65 -5.87 2.90
CA PHE A 36 -6.82 -6.51 1.89
C PHE A 36 -5.61 -5.69 1.44
N ILE A 37 -5.67 -4.36 1.52
CA ILE A 37 -4.51 -3.50 1.20
C ILE A 37 -3.55 -3.39 2.38
N GLY A 38 -4.06 -3.25 3.61
CA GLY A 38 -3.24 -3.10 4.81
C GLY A 38 -2.44 -4.35 5.19
N GLY A 39 -2.94 -5.53 4.83
CA GLY A 39 -2.21 -6.80 5.03
C GLY A 39 -0.87 -6.86 4.28
N PRO A 40 -0.86 -6.76 2.94
CA PRO A 40 0.35 -6.71 2.13
C PRO A 40 1.34 -5.63 2.56
N SER A 41 0.89 -4.39 2.80
CA SER A 41 1.78 -3.28 3.14
C SER A 41 2.60 -3.55 4.40
N ASN A 42 1.95 -4.10 5.43
CA ASN A 42 2.61 -4.42 6.70
C ASN A 42 3.54 -5.64 6.55
N MET A 43 3.14 -6.63 5.74
CA MET A 43 3.95 -7.82 5.49
C MET A 43 5.21 -7.51 4.67
N ILE A 44 5.14 -6.56 3.71
CA ILE A 44 6.31 -6.09 2.94
C ILE A 44 7.32 -5.41 3.86
N SER A 45 6.88 -4.42 4.66
CA SER A 45 7.78 -3.70 5.58
C SER A 45 8.44 -4.66 6.59
N SER A 46 7.67 -5.62 7.11
CA SER A 46 8.19 -6.64 8.03
C SER A 46 9.19 -7.58 7.35
N ALA A 47 8.92 -8.00 6.11
CA ALA A 47 9.82 -8.86 5.35
C ALA A 47 11.14 -8.15 5.01
N ILE A 48 11.08 -6.89 4.54
CA ILE A 48 12.28 -6.08 4.25
C ILE A 48 13.12 -5.89 5.53
N SER A 49 12.47 -5.57 6.65
CA SER A 49 13.17 -5.40 7.93
C SER A 49 13.83 -6.71 8.41
N ALA A 50 13.15 -7.84 8.21
CA ALA A 50 13.71 -9.16 8.53
C ALA A 50 14.90 -9.49 7.63
N ASP A 51 14.82 -9.22 6.32
CA ASP A 51 15.89 -9.47 5.36
C ASP A 51 17.12 -8.61 5.66
N LEU A 52 16.93 -7.33 5.99
CA LEU A 52 18.01 -6.41 6.39
C LEU A 52 18.73 -6.89 7.66
N GLY A 53 17.99 -7.45 8.63
CA GLY A 53 18.56 -7.98 9.88
C GLY A 53 19.47 -9.21 9.68
N HIS A 54 19.32 -9.93 8.57
CA HIS A 54 20.12 -11.12 8.25
C HIS A 54 21.37 -10.83 7.41
N GLN A 55 21.53 -9.61 6.87
CA GLN A 55 22.70 -9.26 6.07
C GLN A 55 23.97 -9.19 6.93
N ASP A 56 25.05 -9.86 6.50
CA ASP A 56 26.30 -9.93 7.27
C ASP A 56 26.90 -8.55 7.61
N ALA A 57 26.62 -7.51 6.80
CA ALA A 57 27.05 -6.13 7.05
C ALA A 57 26.33 -5.44 8.23
N ILE A 58 25.13 -5.91 8.60
CA ILE A 58 24.22 -5.27 9.57
C ILE A 58 23.87 -6.23 10.73
N LYS A 59 24.11 -7.53 10.54
CA LYS A 59 23.82 -8.62 11.48
C LYS A 59 24.46 -8.37 12.85
N GLY A 60 23.62 -8.31 13.88
CA GLY A 60 24.04 -8.08 15.27
C GLY A 60 24.28 -6.60 15.64
N ASN A 61 24.20 -5.67 14.68
CA ASN A 61 24.30 -4.24 14.94
C ASN A 61 22.90 -3.58 14.86
N SER A 62 22.27 -3.39 16.02
CA SER A 62 20.92 -2.80 16.11
C SER A 62 20.86 -1.35 15.65
N GLU A 63 21.94 -0.59 15.80
CA GLU A 63 21.99 0.82 15.40
C GLU A 63 22.07 0.98 13.88
N ALA A 64 22.88 0.14 13.23
CA ALA A 64 22.95 0.07 11.77
C ALA A 64 21.62 -0.40 11.18
N LEU A 65 20.99 -1.43 11.77
CA LEU A 65 19.68 -1.91 11.34
C LEU A 65 18.61 -0.82 11.50
N ALA A 66 18.56 -0.15 12.65
CA ALA A 66 17.60 0.94 12.89
C ALA A 66 17.77 2.09 11.90
N THR A 67 19.01 2.44 11.54
CA THR A 67 19.29 3.49 10.56
C THR A 67 18.78 3.11 9.17
N VAL A 68 19.08 1.90 8.71
CA VAL A 68 18.65 1.44 7.38
C VAL A 68 17.13 1.26 7.32
N THR A 69 16.52 0.67 8.35
CA THR A 69 15.05 0.59 8.45
C THR A 69 14.42 1.98 8.48
N GLY A 70 15.02 2.93 9.20
CA GLY A 70 14.57 4.32 9.23
C GLY A 70 14.65 5.01 7.87
N ILE A 71 15.69 4.75 7.07
CA ILE A 71 15.78 5.25 5.69
C ILE A 71 14.66 4.64 4.84
N VAL A 72 14.46 3.32 4.91
CA VAL A 72 13.40 2.64 4.15
C VAL A 72 12.02 3.19 4.51
N ASP A 73 11.69 3.29 5.80
CA ASP A 73 10.42 3.84 6.27
C ASP A 73 10.25 5.32 5.89
N GLY A 74 11.34 6.09 5.97
CA GLY A 74 11.39 7.48 5.51
C GLY A 74 11.07 7.61 4.02
N THR A 75 11.65 6.75 3.16
CA THR A 75 11.32 6.73 1.72
C THR A 75 9.87 6.32 1.47
N GLY A 76 9.33 5.38 2.26
CA GLY A 76 7.92 5.00 2.22
C GLY A 76 6.99 6.18 2.55
N SER A 77 7.34 6.98 3.55
CA SER A 77 6.60 8.19 3.94
C SER A 77 6.63 9.27 2.85
N ILE A 78 7.77 9.47 2.18
CA ILE A 78 7.86 10.37 1.02
C ILE A 78 6.96 9.89 -0.12
N GLY A 79 6.99 8.58 -0.42
CA GLY A 79 6.11 7.96 -1.41
C GLY A 79 4.64 8.17 -1.08
N ALA A 80 4.24 8.02 0.19
CA ALA A 80 2.88 8.28 0.65
C ALA A 80 2.47 9.74 0.44
N ALA A 81 3.34 10.70 0.77
CA ALA A 81 3.07 12.13 0.56
C ALA A 81 2.87 12.46 -0.94
N VAL A 82 3.75 11.95 -1.81
CA VAL A 82 3.62 12.10 -3.27
C VAL A 82 2.35 11.42 -3.77
N GLY A 83 2.03 10.23 -3.27
CA GLY A 83 0.80 9.50 -3.60
C GLY A 83 -0.45 10.31 -3.26
N GLN A 84 -0.51 10.92 -2.07
CA GLN A 84 -1.64 11.78 -1.68
C GLN A 84 -1.77 13.01 -2.58
N TYR A 85 -0.65 13.64 -2.94
CA TYR A 85 -0.65 14.76 -3.90
C TYR A 85 -1.18 14.33 -5.28
N LEU A 86 -0.70 13.20 -5.81
CA LEU A 86 -1.14 12.66 -7.09
C LEU A 86 -2.63 12.27 -7.08
N VAL A 87 -3.12 11.68 -5.99
CA VAL A 87 -4.55 11.35 -5.83
C VAL A 87 -5.41 12.62 -5.95
N SER A 88 -5.03 13.70 -5.27
CA SER A 88 -5.74 14.99 -5.36
C SER A 88 -5.76 15.50 -6.81
N LEU A 89 -4.60 15.50 -7.48
CA LEU A 89 -4.46 16.01 -8.85
C LEU A 89 -5.25 15.17 -9.87
N ILE A 90 -5.21 13.85 -9.75
CA ILE A 90 -5.97 12.93 -10.63
C ILE A 90 -7.46 13.10 -10.39
N GLN A 91 -7.88 13.21 -9.13
CA GLN A 91 -9.29 13.40 -8.76
C GLN A 91 -9.86 14.70 -9.34
N GLU A 92 -9.10 15.80 -9.30
CA GLU A 92 -9.52 17.09 -9.84
C GLU A 92 -9.61 17.10 -11.37
N LYS A 93 -8.64 16.48 -12.06
CA LYS A 93 -8.54 16.57 -13.53
C LYS A 93 -9.27 15.46 -14.28
N LEU A 94 -9.35 14.27 -13.71
CA LEU A 94 -9.73 13.03 -14.40
C LEU A 94 -10.86 12.26 -13.68
N GLY A 95 -11.21 12.65 -12.45
CA GLY A 95 -12.30 12.08 -11.67
C GLY A 95 -11.93 10.81 -10.88
N TRP A 96 -12.85 10.37 -10.02
CA TRP A 96 -12.65 9.28 -9.06
C TRP A 96 -12.34 7.92 -9.68
N MET A 97 -12.87 7.61 -10.87
CA MET A 97 -12.59 6.34 -11.53
C MET A 97 -11.11 6.20 -11.89
N GLN A 98 -10.45 7.30 -12.26
CA GLN A 98 -9.03 7.31 -12.60
C GLN A 98 -8.15 7.19 -11.36
N VAL A 99 -8.62 7.67 -10.20
CA VAL A 99 -7.98 7.41 -8.89
C VAL A 99 -7.99 5.92 -8.58
N PHE A 100 -9.10 5.22 -8.84
CA PHE A 100 -9.15 3.76 -8.63
C PHE A 100 -8.23 3.00 -9.58
N TYR A 101 -8.15 3.38 -10.84
CA TYR A 101 -7.18 2.78 -11.77
C TYR A 101 -5.74 3.06 -11.36
N PHE A 102 -5.45 4.25 -10.86
CA PHE A 102 -4.15 4.57 -10.28
C PHE A 102 -3.82 3.65 -9.09
N PHE A 103 -4.75 3.43 -8.16
CA PHE A 103 -4.54 2.48 -7.05
C PHE A 103 -4.35 1.03 -7.51
N ILE A 104 -5.12 0.58 -8.51
CA ILE A 104 -4.96 -0.76 -9.10
C ILE A 104 -3.56 -0.89 -9.72
N LEU A 105 -3.11 0.12 -10.48
CA LEU A 105 -1.78 0.14 -11.08
C LEU A 105 -0.68 0.10 -10.02
N MET A 106 -0.74 0.96 -9.00
CA MET A 106 0.25 1.01 -7.93
C MET A 106 0.31 -0.32 -7.15
N THR A 107 -0.85 -0.93 -6.87
CA THR A 107 -0.93 -2.22 -6.18
C THR A 107 -0.40 -3.36 -7.04
N SER A 108 -0.56 -3.28 -8.37
CA SER A 108 -0.05 -4.30 -9.30
C SER A 108 1.47 -4.21 -9.53
N LEU A 109 2.07 -3.05 -9.27
CA LEU A 109 3.51 -2.81 -9.38
C LEU A 109 4.29 -3.19 -8.11
N THR A 110 3.57 -3.53 -7.03
CA THR A 110 4.13 -3.94 -5.74
C THR A 110 4.34 -5.45 -5.71
#